data_AF-A0A953HDM7-F1
#
_entry.id   AF-A0A953HDM7-F1
#
_cell.length_a   1.000
_cell.length_b   1.000
_cell.length_c   1.000
_cell.angle_alpha   90.00
_cell.angle_beta   90.00
_cell.angle_gamma   90.00
#
_symmetry.space_group_name_H-M   'P 1'
#
loop_
_entity.id
_entity.type
_entity.pdbx_description
1 polymer ?
#
loop_
_entity_poly.entity_id
_entity_poly.type
_entity_poly.pdbx_seq_one_letter_code
_entity_poly.pdbx_strand_id
1 'polypeptide(L)'
;MTIHDDLETTVTDMIGEILGRYDAHVPESGSFPDLRVSRKYHFGDPDLSRPGLVEMIVMNMNAKLDPEFDKKRFISVRVMKSRAAGYASNSCLHGTRDELRKRLESLSRNPGYLVDRIMELSHGLPEETNPDIWR
;
A
#
# COMPACT_ATOMS: atom_id res chain seq x y z
N MET A 1 -5.14 22.17 -20.47
CA MET A 1 -4.68 22.23 -19.07
C MET A 1 -4.76 20.81 -18.54
N THR A 2 -3.67 20.05 -18.71
CA THR A 2 -3.62 18.65 -18.32
C THR A 2 -3.42 18.62 -16.81
N ILE A 3 -4.41 18.13 -16.08
CA ILE A 3 -4.30 17.94 -14.63
C ILE A 3 -3.22 16.88 -14.46
N HIS A 4 -2.03 17.31 -14.03
CA HIS A 4 -1.04 16.38 -13.51
C HIS A 4 -1.59 15.90 -12.18
N ASP A 5 -2.11 14.68 -12.13
CA ASP A 5 -2.52 14.07 -10.86
C ASP A 5 -1.26 13.91 -10.01
N ASP A 6 -1.14 14.78 -9.02
CA ASP A 6 -0.10 14.70 -8.02
C ASP A 6 -0.19 13.34 -7.30
N LEU A 7 0.96 12.71 -7.07
CA LEU A 7 1.03 11.42 -6.38
C LEU A 7 0.39 11.52 -4.99
N GLU A 8 0.52 12.67 -4.33
CA GLU A 8 -0.15 12.92 -3.04
C GLU A 8 -1.68 12.82 -3.14
N THR A 9 -2.27 13.39 -4.20
CA THR A 9 -3.71 13.31 -4.45
C THR A 9 -4.12 11.87 -4.74
N THR A 10 -3.36 11.19 -5.61
CA THR A 10 -3.59 9.77 -5.94
C THR A 10 -3.56 8.89 -4.69
N VAL A 11 -2.56 9.08 -3.82
CA VAL A 11 -2.42 8.31 -2.58
C VAL A 11 -3.55 8.63 -1.60
N THR A 12 -3.92 9.91 -1.46
CA THR A 12 -5.04 10.33 -0.62
C THR A 12 -6.35 9.66 -1.05
N ASP A 13 -6.64 9.63 -2.35
CA ASP A 13 -7.82 8.97 -2.90
C ASP A 13 -7.80 7.45 -2.63
N MET A 14 -6.63 6.82 -2.78
CA MET A 14 -6.48 5.40 -2.47
C MET A 14 -6.73 5.11 -0.99
N ILE A 15 -6.22 5.95 -0.08
CA ILE A 15 -6.47 5.83 1.36
C ILE A 15 -7.97 6.00 1.64
N GLY A 16 -8.62 6.99 1.02
CA GLY A 16 -10.05 7.22 1.14
C GLY A 16 -10.89 6.00 0.72
N GLU A 17 -10.54 5.37 -0.39
CA GLU A 17 -11.21 4.15 -0.86
C GLU A 17 -11.00 2.96 0.09
N ILE A 18 -9.78 2.79 0.63
CA ILE A 18 -9.49 1.78 1.66
C ILE A 18 -10.34 2.03 2.90
N LEU A 19 -10.33 3.26 3.45
CA LEU A 19 -11.08 3.63 4.65
C LEU A 19 -12.59 3.42 4.46
N GLY A 20 -13.14 3.75 3.29
CA GLY A 20 -14.56 3.55 2.98
C GLY A 20 -15.01 2.09 2.98
N ARG A 21 -14.08 1.13 2.84
CA ARG A 21 -14.35 -0.31 2.85
C ARG A 21 -13.83 -1.03 4.10
N TYR A 22 -13.01 -0.35 4.89
CA TYR A 22 -12.16 -0.97 5.91
C TYR A 22 -12.94 -1.79 6.93
N ASP A 23 -13.98 -1.22 7.55
CA ASP A 23 -14.70 -1.89 8.64
C ASP A 23 -15.48 -3.11 8.21
N ALA A 24 -15.94 -3.13 6.97
CA ALA A 24 -16.69 -4.26 6.41
C ALA A 24 -15.78 -5.42 5.99
N HIS A 25 -14.50 -5.16 5.72
CA HIS A 25 -13.59 -6.13 5.11
C HIS A 25 -12.45 -6.59 6.02
N VAL A 26 -12.04 -5.77 7.00
CA VAL A 26 -10.89 -6.05 7.86
C VAL A 26 -11.38 -6.47 9.25
N PRO A 27 -11.40 -7.77 9.58
CA PRO A 27 -11.78 -8.25 10.90
C PRO A 27 -10.66 -7.99 11.91
N GLU A 28 -11.04 -7.98 13.20
CA GLU A 28 -10.11 -7.82 14.33
C GLU A 28 -9.11 -8.96 14.48
N SER A 29 -9.50 -10.18 14.10
CA SER A 29 -8.68 -11.40 14.21
C SER A 29 -8.94 -12.34 13.03
N GLY A 30 -8.07 -13.34 12.84
CA GLY A 30 -8.17 -14.31 11.75
C GLY A 30 -7.73 -13.79 10.38
N SER A 31 -7.71 -14.70 9.40
CA SER A 31 -7.43 -14.39 7.99
C SER A 31 -8.62 -13.72 7.31
N PHE A 32 -8.35 -12.88 6.32
CA PHE A 32 -9.38 -12.27 5.47
C PHE A 32 -8.84 -12.06 4.05
N PRO A 33 -9.71 -11.93 3.04
CA PRO A 33 -9.27 -11.56 1.70
C PRO A 33 -8.61 -10.18 1.69
N ASP A 34 -7.46 -10.06 1.04
CA ASP A 34 -6.75 -8.78 0.87
C ASP A 34 -7.70 -7.65 0.41
N LEU A 35 -7.70 -6.54 1.15
CA LEU A 35 -8.38 -5.32 0.71
C LEU A 35 -7.41 -4.49 -0.13
N ARG A 36 -7.65 -4.43 -1.44
CA ARG A 36 -6.75 -3.81 -2.42
C ARG A 36 -7.40 -2.64 -3.15
N VAL A 37 -6.61 -1.60 -3.37
CA VAL A 37 -6.90 -0.49 -4.29
C VAL A 37 -5.71 -0.29 -5.22
N SER A 38 -5.97 -0.07 -6.50
CA SER A 38 -4.93 0.13 -7.51
C SER A 38 -5.19 1.39 -8.35
N ARG A 39 -4.13 2.07 -8.77
CA ARG A 39 -4.17 3.26 -9.64
C ARG A 39 -3.04 3.22 -10.66
N LYS A 40 -3.33 3.70 -11.87
CA LYS A 40 -2.28 3.94 -12.87
C LYS A 40 -1.60 5.25 -12.56
N TYR A 41 -0.27 5.29 -12.66
CA TYR A 41 0.51 6.50 -12.38
C TYR A 41 1.74 6.60 -13.31
N HIS A 42 2.05 7.82 -13.75
CA HIS A 42 3.24 8.09 -14.59
C HIS A 42 4.39 8.53 -13.69
N PHE A 43 5.43 7.69 -13.56
CA PHE A 43 6.61 7.96 -12.73
C PHE A 43 7.66 8.87 -13.39
N GLY A 44 7.31 9.50 -14.50
CA GLY A 44 8.15 10.38 -15.30
C GLY A 44 7.28 11.24 -16.20
N ASP A 45 7.87 11.81 -17.25
CA ASP A 45 7.10 12.60 -18.22
C ASP A 45 5.97 11.74 -18.83
N PRO A 46 4.68 12.12 -18.66
CA PRO A 46 3.55 11.39 -19.22
C PRO A 46 3.59 11.28 -20.75
N ASP A 47 4.24 12.21 -21.44
CA ASP A 47 4.34 12.20 -22.91
C ASP A 47 5.42 11.22 -23.41
N LEU A 48 6.35 10.82 -22.54
CA LEU A 48 7.49 9.96 -22.87
C LEU A 48 7.43 8.58 -22.22
N SER A 49 6.64 8.43 -21.15
CA SER A 49 6.59 7.21 -20.34
C SER A 49 5.22 6.54 -20.38
N ARG A 50 5.20 5.20 -20.31
CA ARG A 50 3.96 4.46 -20.09
C ARG A 50 3.58 4.52 -18.61
N PRO A 51 2.28 4.54 -18.28
CA PRO A 51 1.86 4.50 -16.89
C PRO A 51 2.23 3.16 -16.27
N GLY A 52 2.81 3.23 -15.07
CA GLY A 52 2.93 2.09 -14.17
C GLY A 52 1.64 1.88 -13.38
N LEU A 53 1.68 0.90 -12.48
CA LEU A 53 0.60 0.59 -11.55
C LEU A 53 1.09 0.75 -10.12
N VAL A 54 0.34 1.48 -9.31
CA VAL A 54 0.51 1.61 -7.85
C VAL A 54 -0.63 0.83 -7.20
N GLU A 55 -0.31 0.01 -6.20
CA GLU A 55 -1.29 -0.68 -5.37
C GLU A 55 -1.08 -0.37 -3.89
N MET A 56 -2.18 -0.24 -3.16
CA MET A 56 -2.22 -0.22 -1.71
C MET A 56 -3.08 -1.40 -1.25
N ILE A 57 -2.54 -2.21 -0.35
CA ILE A 57 -3.15 -3.47 0.06
C ILE A 57 -3.13 -3.57 1.58
N VAL A 58 -4.27 -3.89 2.19
CA VAL A 58 -4.36 -4.27 3.61
C VAL A 58 -4.43 -5.80 3.69
N MET A 59 -3.56 -6.39 4.50
CA MET A 59 -3.37 -7.85 4.61
C MET A 59 -3.33 -8.29 6.09
N ASN A 60 -3.64 -9.55 6.38
CA ASN A 60 -3.31 -10.18 7.67
C ASN A 60 -1.85 -10.65 7.68
N MET A 61 -1.22 -10.63 8.86
CA MET A 61 0.06 -11.30 9.05
C MET A 61 -0.15 -12.83 9.19
N ASN A 62 0.89 -13.62 8.92
CA ASN A 62 0.82 -15.08 9.00
C ASN A 62 0.90 -15.60 10.46
N ALA A 63 -0.25 -15.96 11.04
CA ALA A 63 -0.35 -16.51 12.41
C ALA A 63 0.39 -17.85 12.64
N LYS A 64 0.82 -18.54 11.57
CA LYS A 64 1.65 -19.75 11.70
C LYS A 64 3.10 -19.43 12.11
N LEU A 65 3.56 -18.20 11.87
CA LEU A 65 4.89 -17.75 12.28
C LEU A 65 4.87 -17.32 13.75
N ASP A 66 3.84 -16.58 14.15
CA ASP A 66 3.62 -16.13 15.52
C ASP A 66 2.10 -16.07 15.81
N PRO A 67 1.57 -16.72 16.86
CA PRO A 67 0.16 -16.63 17.22
C PRO A 67 -0.34 -15.20 17.46
N GLU A 68 0.52 -14.27 17.89
CA GLU A 68 0.15 -12.86 18.07
C GLU A 68 -0.23 -12.18 16.74
N PHE A 69 0.27 -12.69 15.61
CA PHE A 69 -0.01 -12.16 14.28
C PHE A 69 -1.46 -12.37 13.84
N ASP A 70 -2.21 -13.27 14.48
CA ASP A 70 -3.64 -13.45 14.21
C ASP A 70 -4.44 -12.15 14.35
N LYS A 71 -4.01 -11.27 15.26
CA LYS A 71 -4.63 -9.95 15.52
C LYS A 71 -3.93 -8.81 14.81
N LYS A 72 -2.88 -9.09 14.03
CA LYS A 72 -2.08 -8.07 13.36
C LYS A 72 -2.42 -7.97 11.88
N ARG A 73 -2.45 -6.73 11.41
CA ARG A 73 -2.77 -6.30 10.07
C ARG A 73 -1.65 -5.40 9.60
N PHE A 74 -1.41 -5.37 8.30
CA PHE A 74 -0.44 -4.46 7.74
C PHE A 74 -0.88 -3.90 6.40
N ILE A 75 -0.28 -2.77 6.03
CA ILE A 75 -0.42 -2.15 4.72
C ILE A 75 0.85 -2.43 3.92
N SER A 76 0.67 -2.89 2.71
CA SER A 76 1.72 -2.97 1.71
C SER A 76 1.41 -2.02 0.55
N VAL A 77 2.44 -1.32 0.10
CA VAL A 77 2.40 -0.58 -1.17
C VAL A 77 3.21 -1.35 -2.21
N ARG A 78 2.69 -1.39 -3.44
CA ARG A 78 3.35 -2.07 -4.57
C ARG A 78 3.42 -1.16 -5.78
N VAL A 79 4.52 -1.27 -6.52
CA VAL A 79 4.75 -0.51 -7.75
C VAL A 79 5.17 -1.47 -8.85
N MET A 80 4.48 -1.41 -9.99
CA MET A 80 4.86 -2.10 -11.22
C MET A 80 5.08 -1.07 -12.32
N LYS A 81 6.34 -0.87 -12.73
CA LYS A 81 6.70 0.02 -13.85
C LYS A 81 6.57 -0.65 -15.22
N SER A 82 6.74 -1.96 -15.28
CA SER A 82 6.53 -2.74 -16.50
C SER A 82 6.03 -4.13 -16.16
N ARG A 83 5.20 -4.72 -17.03
CA ARG A 83 4.69 -6.09 -16.83
C ARG A 83 5.80 -7.13 -16.78
N ALA A 84 6.89 -6.92 -17.50
CA ALA A 84 8.01 -7.86 -17.55
C ALA A 84 8.80 -7.91 -16.23
N ALA A 85 8.89 -6.79 -15.50
CA ALA A 85 9.63 -6.71 -14.24
C ALA A 85 8.81 -7.15 -13.01
N GLY A 86 7.48 -7.20 -13.10
CA GLY A 86 6.62 -7.51 -11.97
C GLY A 86 6.46 -6.36 -10.99
N TYR A 87 6.00 -6.66 -9.77
CA TYR A 87 5.83 -5.68 -8.70
C TYR A 87 7.06 -5.61 -7.80
N ALA A 88 7.49 -4.38 -7.47
CA ALA A 88 8.26 -4.10 -6.27
C ALA A 88 7.27 -3.80 -5.12
N SER A 89 7.54 -4.27 -3.91
CA SER A 89 6.61 -4.22 -2.78
C SER A 89 7.33 -3.81 -1.50
N ASN A 90 6.67 -3.02 -0.66
CA ASN A 90 7.15 -2.65 0.67
C ASN A 90 5.99 -2.77 1.67
N SER A 91 6.28 -3.25 2.89
CA SER A 91 5.32 -3.30 4.00
C SER A 91 5.56 -2.11 4.91
N CYS A 92 4.58 -1.21 5.01
CA CYS A 92 4.83 0.11 5.58
C CYS A 92 4.30 0.27 7.01
N LEU A 93 3.07 -0.18 7.27
CA LEU A 93 2.42 -0.02 8.55
C LEU A 93 1.93 -1.37 9.05
N HIS A 94 2.05 -1.63 10.35
CA HIS A 94 1.48 -2.81 11.00
C HIS A 94 0.85 -2.44 12.34
N GLY A 95 -0.16 -3.20 12.76
CA GLY A 95 -0.87 -2.98 14.02
C GLY A 95 -2.12 -3.84 14.14
N THR A 96 -2.87 -3.66 15.22
CA THR A 96 -4.25 -4.16 15.30
C THR A 96 -5.13 -3.45 14.26
N ARG A 97 -6.34 -3.96 14.03
CA ARG A 97 -7.34 -3.30 13.17
C ARG A 97 -7.52 -1.82 13.52
N ASP A 98 -7.69 -1.48 14.79
CA ASP A 98 -7.93 -0.10 15.23
C ASP A 98 -6.69 0.78 15.12
N GLU A 99 -5.51 0.24 15.46
CA GLU A 99 -4.23 0.95 15.31
C GLU A 99 -3.99 1.31 13.85
N LEU A 100 -4.19 0.33 12.95
CA LEU A 100 -3.97 0.51 11.53
C LEU A 100 -4.99 1.46 10.91
N ARG A 101 -6.26 1.39 11.32
CA ARG A 101 -7.29 2.35 10.92
C ARG A 101 -6.92 3.78 11.30
N LYS A 102 -6.56 4.03 12.57
CA LYS A 102 -6.17 5.37 13.04
C LYS A 102 -4.96 5.91 12.28
N ARG A 103 -3.99 5.06 11.94
CA ARG A 103 -2.84 5.44 11.11
C ARG A 103 -3.27 5.82 9.70
N LEU A 104 -4.17 5.07 9.07
CA LEU A 104 -4.74 5.42 7.75
C LEU A 104 -5.49 6.75 7.79
N GLU A 105 -6.31 7.00 8.83
CA GLU A 105 -7.02 8.27 9.01
C GLU A 105 -6.09 9.46 9.25
N SER A 106 -4.91 9.24 9.81
CA SER A 106 -3.86 10.27 9.91
C SER A 106 -3.20 10.51 8.56
N LEU A 107 -2.89 9.44 7.82
CA LEU A 107 -2.23 9.53 6.52
C LEU A 107 -3.16 10.10 5.43
N SER A 108 -4.48 9.98 5.56
CA SER A 108 -5.41 10.64 4.62
C SER A 108 -5.33 12.16 4.66
N ARG A 109 -4.78 12.74 5.74
CA ARG A 109 -4.54 14.18 5.90
C ARG A 109 -3.12 14.59 5.55
N ASN A 110 -2.19 13.63 5.58
CA ASN A 110 -0.78 13.83 5.28
C ASN A 110 -0.20 12.53 4.72
N PRO A 111 -0.30 12.30 3.39
CA PRO A 111 0.07 11.02 2.77
C PRO A 111 1.58 10.86 2.55
N GLY A 112 2.40 11.87 2.93
CA GLY A 112 3.82 11.97 2.56
C GLY A 112 4.63 10.71 2.80
N TYR A 113 4.44 10.05 3.95
CA TYR A 113 5.13 8.78 4.24
C TYR A 113 4.88 7.68 3.19
N LEU A 114 3.65 7.50 2.72
CA LEU A 114 3.34 6.49 1.70
C LEU A 114 3.81 6.92 0.31
N VAL A 115 3.75 8.22 0.02
CA VAL A 115 4.28 8.81 -1.21
C VAL A 115 5.78 8.54 -1.33
N ASP A 116 6.54 8.79 -0.26
CA ASP A 116 7.97 8.51 -0.20
C ASP A 116 8.27 7.04 -0.48
N ARG A 117 7.53 6.12 0.15
CA ARG A 117 7.70 4.67 -0.07
C ARG A 117 7.39 4.25 -1.51
N ILE A 118 6.36 4.82 -2.12
CA ILE A 118 6.03 4.56 -3.53
C ILE A 118 7.15 5.07 -4.44
N MET A 119 7.70 6.26 -4.16
CA MET A 119 8.79 6.83 -4.94
C MET A 119 10.09 6.04 -4.82
N GLU A 120 10.45 5.63 -3.60
CA GLU A 120 11.60 4.73 -3.33
C GLU A 120 11.49 3.43 -4.13
N LEU A 121 10.35 2.74 -4.05
CA LEU A 121 10.07 1.53 -4.84
C LEU A 121 10.17 1.79 -6.33
N SER A 122 9.70 2.97 -6.77
CA SER A 122 9.76 3.35 -8.16
C SER A 122 11.21 3.48 -8.63
N HIS A 123 12.09 4.08 -7.85
CA HIS A 123 13.50 4.29 -8.23
C HIS A 123 14.35 3.03 -8.16
N GLY A 124 13.76 1.88 -7.81
CA GLY A 124 14.47 0.61 -7.78
C GLY A 124 15.39 0.46 -6.58
N LEU A 125 15.15 1.19 -5.49
CA LEU A 125 15.77 0.90 -4.19
C LEU A 125 15.05 -0.32 -3.60
N PRO A 126 15.69 -1.50 -3.53
CA PRO A 126 15.07 -2.69 -3.01
C PRO A 126 15.49 -2.86 -1.55
N GLU A 127 14.55 -2.73 -0.62
CA GLU A 127 14.60 -3.56 0.58
C GLU A 127 13.22 -4.19 0.76
N GLU A 128 13.10 -5.37 0.17
CA GLU A 128 12.01 -6.30 0.38
C GLU A 128 11.94 -6.63 1.88
N THR A 129 11.08 -5.91 2.61
CA THR A 129 10.69 -6.22 3.98
C THR A 129 9.24 -6.71 3.93
N ASN A 130 9.06 -7.90 3.35
CA ASN A 130 7.81 -8.62 3.58
C ASN A 130 7.94 -9.31 4.96
N PRO A 131 7.18 -8.89 5.99
CA PRO A 131 7.24 -9.54 7.29
C PRO A 131 6.74 -11.00 7.24
N ASP A 132 6.02 -11.41 6.18
CA ASP A 132 5.67 -12.81 5.95
C ASP A 132 6.83 -13.63 5.33
N ILE A 133 7.92 -12.98 4.93
CA ILE A 133 9.16 -13.59 4.43
C ILE A 133 10.31 -13.27 5.41
N TRP A 134 10.08 -13.43 6.71
CA TRP A 134 11.19 -13.41 7.67
C TRP A 134 12.18 -14.51 7.28
N ARG A 135 13.34 -14.11 6.73
CA ARG A 135 14.53 -14.95 6.55
C ARG A 135 15.60 -14.47 7.52
#